data_AF-A0A941A920-F1
#
_entry.id   AF-A0A941A920-F1
#
_cell.length_a   1.000
_cell.length_b   1.000
_cell.length_c   1.000
_cell.angle_alpha   90.00
_cell.angle_beta   90.00
_cell.angle_gamma   90.00
#
_symmetry.space_group_name_H-M   'P 1'
#
loop_
_entity.id
_entity.type
_entity.pdbx_description
1 polymer ?
#
loop_
_entity_poly.entity_id
_entity_poly.type
_entity_poly.pdbx_seq_one_letter_code
_entity_poly.pdbx_strand_id
1 'polypeptide(L)' 'EINCAMDFGLIPVAEVLELVRNRPDGMELVLTGRGAPREIVDAADLVTEMREVKHYYAKGVDARTGVER' A
#
# COMPACT_ATOMS: atom_id res chain seq x y z
N GLU A 1 -5.84 -3.90 -0.35
CA GLU A 1 -4.81 -2.90 0.01
C GLU A 1 -5.20 -1.56 -0.61
N ILE A 2 -5.01 -0.45 0.10
CA ILE A 2 -5.56 0.85 -0.33
C ILE A 2 -4.84 1.44 -1.54
N ASN A 3 -3.53 1.21 -1.67
CA ASN A 3 -2.76 1.65 -2.84
C ASN A 3 -3.29 1.00 -4.12
N CYS A 4 -3.50 -0.32 -4.10
CA CYS A 4 -4.09 -1.06 -5.23
C CYS A 4 -5.51 -0.59 -5.56
N ALA A 5 -6.32 -0.22 -4.56
CA ALA A 5 -7.68 0.28 -4.79
C ALA A 5 -7.66 1.64 -5.50
N MET A 6 -6.72 2.52 -5.16
CA MET A 6 -6.50 3.79 -5.87
C MET A 6 -5.96 3.56 -7.27
N ASP A 7 -4.97 2.67 -7.43
CA ASP A 7 -4.35 2.33 -8.72
C ASP A 7 -5.36 1.77 -9.73
N PHE A 8 -6.29 0.92 -9.25
CA PHE A 8 -7.39 0.39 -10.07
C PHE A 8 -8.58 1.35 -10.21
N GLY A 9 -8.50 2.57 -9.69
CA GLY A 9 -9.57 3.57 -9.79
C GLY A 9 -10.85 3.22 -9.03
N LEU A 10 -10.77 2.29 -8.08
CA LEU A 10 -11.92 1.90 -7.24
C LEU A 10 -12.23 2.96 -6.18
N ILE A 11 -11.21 3.73 -5.77
CA ILE A 11 -11.31 4.83 -4.82
C ILE A 11 -10.53 6.04 -5.37
N PRO A 12 -11.10 7.25 -5.42
CA PRO A 12 -10.38 8.44 -5.84
C PRO A 12 -9.22 8.79 -4.89
N VAL A 13 -8.06 9.12 -5.46
CA VAL A 13 -6.86 9.55 -4.69
C VAL A 13 -7.16 10.76 -3.80
N ALA A 14 -7.98 11.69 -4.29
CA ALA A 14 -8.37 12.89 -3.56
C ALA A 14 -9.08 12.59 -2.22
N GLU A 15 -9.94 11.57 -2.19
CA GLU A 15 -10.64 11.18 -0.95
C GLU A 15 -9.68 10.60 0.09
N VAL A 16 -8.70 9.82 -0.36
CA VAL A 16 -7.68 9.27 0.55
C VAL A 16 -6.76 10.39 1.07
N LEU A 17 -6.40 11.37 0.22
CA LEU A 17 -5.63 12.55 0.64
C LEU A 17 -6.39 13.44 1.64
N GLU A 18 -7.71 13.57 1.50
CA GLU A 18 -8.55 14.23 2.52
C GLU A 18 -8.47 13.49 3.85
N LEU A 19 -8.58 12.16 3.84
CA LEU A 19 -8.47 11.34 5.04
C LEU A 19 -7.11 11.46 5.73
N VAL A 20 -6.02 11.47 4.97
CA VAL A 20 -4.66 11.64 5.51
C VAL A 20 -4.48 13.01 6.18
N ARG A 21 -5.07 14.06 5.60
CA ARG A 21 -5.02 15.44 6.13
C ARG A 21 -5.89 15.63 7.37
N ASN A 22 -7.04 14.96 7.43
CA ASN A 22 -8.02 15.10 8.51
C ASN A 22 -7.87 14.05 9.62
N ARG A 23 -6.79 13.27 9.61
CA ARG A 23 -6.55 12.28 10.68
C ARG A 23 -6.45 12.97 12.04
N PRO A 24 -6.97 12.37 13.12
CA PRO A 24 -6.78 12.90 14.47
C PRO A 24 -5.31 13.00 14.87
N ASP A 25 -4.99 13.97 15.72
CA ASP A 25 -3.66 14.12 16.28
C ASP A 25 -3.22 12.84 17.02
N GLY A 26 -1.99 12.41 16.77
CA GLY A 26 -1.42 11.17 17.35
C GLY A 26 -1.85 9.87 16.65
N MET A 27 -2.67 9.94 15.60
CA MET A 27 -3.00 8.77 14.79
C MET A 27 -1.96 8.55 13.68
N GLU A 28 -1.38 7.35 13.63
CA GLU A 28 -0.56 6.91 12.51
C GLU A 28 -1.42 6.19 11.45
N LEU A 29 -1.17 6.52 10.18
CA LEU A 29 -1.80 5.86 9.05
C LEU A 29 -0.74 5.06 8.29
N VAL A 30 -0.97 3.76 8.13
CA VAL A 30 -0.11 2.88 7.33
C VAL A 30 -0.86 2.44 6.09
N LEU A 31 -0.43 2.93 4.93
CA LEU A 31 -1.02 2.60 3.64
C LEU A 31 -0.16 1.54 2.95
N THR A 32 -0.75 0.38 2.66
CA THR A 32 -0.06 -0.74 2.02
C THR A 32 -0.59 -1.02 0.62
N GLY A 33 0.16 -1.84 -0.11
CA GLY A 33 -0.13 -2.30 -1.45
C GLY A 33 0.78 -1.71 -2.52
N ARG A 34 0.74 -2.34 -3.69
CA ARG A 34 1.48 -1.93 -4.89
C ARG A 34 0.83 -0.71 -5.54
N GLY A 35 1.59 0.01 -6.35
CA GLY A 35 1.06 1.11 -7.16
C GLY A 35 0.59 2.31 -6.34
N ALA A 36 1.31 2.69 -5.28
CA ALA A 36 0.97 3.91 -4.53
C ALA A 36 0.99 5.12 -5.49
N PRO A 37 -0.12 5.88 -5.62
CA PRO A 37 -0.15 7.09 -6.43
C PRO A 37 0.92 8.08 -5.96
N ARG A 38 1.51 8.84 -6.89
CA ARG A 38 2.61 9.76 -6.59
C ARG A 38 2.21 10.79 -5.55
N GLU A 39 0.97 11.27 -5.60
CA GLU A 39 0.43 12.25 -4.66
C GLU A 39 0.37 11.71 -3.22
N ILE A 40 0.17 10.41 -3.05
CA ILE A 40 0.20 9.74 -1.73
C ILE A 40 1.65 9.60 -1.24
N VAL A 41 2.56 9.22 -2.14
CA VAL A 41 4.00 9.13 -1.83
C VAL A 41 4.55 10.48 -1.40
N ASP A 42 4.21 11.55 -2.12
CA ASP A 42 4.66 12.91 -1.85
C ASP A 42 4.08 13.46 -0.54
N ALA A 43 2.90 13.00 -0.12
CA ALA A 43 2.24 13.40 1.13
C ALA A 43 2.67 12.59 2.36
N ALA A 44 3.38 11.47 2.18
CA ALA A 44 3.76 10.58 3.26
C ALA A 44 5.05 11.03 3.97
N ASP A 45 5.06 10.93 5.30
CA ASP A 45 6.27 11.20 6.10
C ASP A 45 7.35 10.10 5.94
N LEU A 46 6.93 8.86 5.69
CA LEU A 46 7.80 7.70 5.50
C LEU A 46 7.29 6.84 4.36
N VAL A 47 8.19 6.46 3.45
CA VAL A 47 7.90 5.58 2.32
C VAL A 47 8.91 4.44 2.30
N THR A 48 8.41 3.20 2.24
CA THR A 48 9.23 1.99 2.08
C THR A 48 8.81 1.25 0.82
N GLU A 49 9.76 1.02 -0.10
CA GLU A 49 9.54 0.23 -1.30
C GLU A 49 9.98 -1.22 -1.07
N MET A 50 9.04 -2.15 -1.10
CA MET A 50 9.32 -3.59 -1.07
C MET A 50 9.58 -4.09 -2.49
N ARG A 51 10.85 -4.22 -2.88
CA ARG A 51 11.24 -4.76 -4.18
C ARG A 51 11.45 -6.28 -4.10
N GLU A 52 10.75 -7.03 -4.95
CA GLU A 52 10.96 -8.48 -5.07
C GLU A 52 12.34 -8.77 -5.69
N VAL A 53 13.28 -9.21 -4.85
CA VAL A 53 14.60 -9.71 -5.32
C VAL A 53 14.53 -11.20 -5.68
N LYS A 54 13.74 -11.98 -4.91
CA LYS A 54 13.50 -13.41 -5.12
C LYS A 54 12.24 -13.85 -4.38
N HIS A 55 11.47 -14.77 -4.98
CA HIS A 55 10.28 -15.35 -4.35
C HIS A 55 10.13 -16.84 -4.69
N TYR A 56 9.70 -17.68 -3.73
CA TYR A 56 9.51 -19.12 -3.94
C TYR A 56 8.36 -19.44 -4.89
N TYR A 57 7.40 -18.53 -5.02
CA TYR A 57 6.34 -18.60 -6.03
C TYR A 57 6.90 -18.75 -7.45
N ALA A 58 8.00 -18.04 -7.78
CA ALA A 58 8.66 -18.15 -9.07
C ALA A 58 9.28 -19.55 -9.33
N LYS A 59 9.38 -20.39 -8.28
CA LYS A 59 9.81 -21.79 -8.36
C LYS A 59 8.64 -22.78 -8.29
N GLY A 60 7.39 -22.30 -8.39
CA GLY A 60 6.19 -23.13 -8.33
C GLY A 60 5.77 -23.55 -6.92
N VAL A 61 6.28 -22.90 -5.87
CA VAL A 61 5.81 -23.15 -4.49
C VAL A 61 4.56 -22.32 -4.25
N ASP A 62 3.44 -22.99 -3.99
CA ASP A 62 2.16 -22.38 -3.66
C ASP A 62 2.14 -21.73 -2.26
N ALA A 63 1.07 -20.99 -1.99
CA ALA A 63 0.81 -20.38 -0.70
C ALA A 63 0.66 -21.43 0.42
N ARG A 64 1.27 -21.14 1.57
CA ARG A 64 1.36 -21.98 2.76
C ARG A 64 0.75 -21.25 3.95
N THR A 65 0.08 -22.03 4.80
CA THR A 65 -0.51 -21.53 6.04
C THR A 65 0.56 -20.98 6.97
N GLY A 66 0.34 -19.78 7.49
CA GLY A 66 1.26 -19.09 8.40
C GLY A 66 2.37 -18.31 7.71
N VAL A 67 2.42 -18.30 6.37
CA VAL A 67 3.32 -17.42 5.61
C VAL A 67 2.52 -16.52 4.68
N GLU A 68 1.80 -17.09 3.72
CA GLU A 68 1.00 -16.32 2.75
C GLU A 68 -0.51 -16.57 2.89
N ARG A 69 -0.91 -17.66 3.55
CA ARG A 69 -2.30 -18.02 3.87
C ARG A 69 -2.58 -17.93 5.36
#